data_AF-A0AAD6WWJ5-F1
#
_entry.id   AF-A0AAD6WWJ5-F1
#
_cell.length_a   1.000
_cell.length_b   1.000
_cell.length_c   1.000
_cell.angle_alpha   90.00
_cell.angle_beta   90.00
_cell.angle_gamma   90.00
#
_symmetry.space_group_name_H-M   'P 1'
#
loop_
_entity.id
_entity.type
_entity.pdbx_description
1 polymer ?
#
loop_
_entity_poly.entity_id
_entity_poly.type
_entity_poly.pdbx_seq_one_letter_code
_entity_poly.pdbx_strand_id
1 'polypeptide(L)'
;MHASLQRDRLKDLPATVQGVATAAADGSFEDFKRLRQIIFVDKTHTSEAVLPVIYQCLDPAKIPTVDVGAPCRAVPVAVLALKTLLATIVPPGVASDLWPRVWAWFQFLDTQRVNIRGMKLVVLRQGFYTIVGCLWASLTYETDTELDSLRFVFALLATVDMSNLVEVMEGAEGSFEVLAHLVIHQITLPSGSEDQPVTQLHLDLLRDVLIFATNVAGVADDGIGPPNAARSLIECLVMRGVLKITVSMAKLSLTTEPDPAPALSHFFQFLRALFGLRNMHAVIPAAVTGGLLGCIVRCAHRPPLRMTHHHLMSLLMKNLSASTVYAEVLLTIKDGLASIAPILAEMTPELERSVVFGSWTYFVRLVEQRLEILQSILMTPRRTCDNLACNKKDWKDAFQKCSRCKHFYYCSKECQSADWHAGGHRAACAAYSEHSLSEQHNLTLLDRAFMRAVLDQEYASCKAQILTKQSSA
;
A
#
# COMPACT_ATOMS: atom_id res chain seq x y z
N MET A 1 9.68 -27.50 -20.15
CA MET A 1 10.06 -26.90 -21.44
C MET A 1 8.94 -27.08 -22.46
N HIS A 2 8.19 -26.01 -22.64
CA HIS A 2 7.06 -25.86 -23.53
C HIS A 2 7.47 -26.11 -25.00
N ALA A 3 6.57 -26.72 -25.77
CA ALA A 3 6.86 -27.13 -27.15
C ALA A 3 7.28 -25.95 -28.05
N SER A 4 6.70 -24.76 -27.84
CA SER A 4 7.05 -23.54 -28.60
C SER A 4 8.46 -23.00 -28.34
N LEU A 5 9.16 -23.49 -27.31
CA LEU A 5 10.53 -23.08 -26.99
C LEU A 5 11.58 -24.06 -27.56
N GLN A 6 11.13 -25.20 -28.09
CA GLN A 6 12.01 -26.22 -28.64
C GLN A 6 12.69 -25.73 -29.91
N ARG A 7 14.01 -25.92 -29.97
CA ARG A 7 14.82 -25.49 -31.12
C ARG A 7 14.38 -26.15 -32.43
N ASP A 8 13.83 -27.36 -32.37
CA ASP A 8 13.33 -28.07 -33.56
C ASP A 8 12.18 -27.33 -34.26
N ARG A 9 11.44 -26.48 -33.55
CA ARG A 9 10.40 -25.61 -34.13
C ARG A 9 10.94 -24.61 -35.14
N LEU A 10 12.26 -24.34 -35.14
CA LEU A 10 12.89 -23.52 -36.16
C LEU A 10 12.79 -24.17 -37.56
N LYS A 11 12.59 -25.49 -37.66
CA LYS A 11 12.37 -26.20 -38.93
C LYS A 11 10.99 -25.91 -39.54
N ASP A 12 10.06 -25.40 -38.73
CA ASP A 12 8.71 -25.06 -39.19
C ASP A 12 8.67 -23.66 -39.85
N LEU A 13 9.75 -22.88 -39.75
CA LEU A 13 9.88 -21.59 -40.42
C LEU A 13 10.04 -21.77 -41.95
N PRO A 14 9.67 -20.77 -42.77
CA PRO A 14 9.99 -20.77 -44.19
C PRO A 14 11.50 -20.96 -44.43
N ALA A 15 11.88 -21.75 -45.44
CA ALA A 15 13.28 -22.09 -45.73
C ALA A 15 14.19 -20.85 -45.85
N THR A 16 13.64 -19.72 -46.32
CA THR A 16 14.33 -18.43 -46.44
C THR A 16 14.67 -17.78 -45.09
N VAL A 17 13.98 -18.18 -44.01
CA VAL A 17 14.14 -17.65 -42.64
C VAL A 17 14.88 -18.64 -41.75
N GLN A 18 14.78 -19.95 -41.99
CA GLN A 18 15.39 -21.00 -41.14
C GLN A 18 16.89 -20.78 -40.89
N GLY A 19 17.65 -20.45 -41.93
CA GLY A 19 19.09 -20.21 -41.80
C GLY A 19 19.40 -19.00 -40.90
N VAL A 20 18.65 -17.91 -41.08
CA VAL A 20 18.79 -16.68 -40.26
C VAL A 20 18.38 -16.96 -38.81
N ALA A 21 17.28 -17.70 -38.59
CA ALA A 21 16.79 -18.02 -37.26
C ALA A 21 17.73 -18.96 -36.49
N THR A 22 18.33 -19.94 -37.18
CA THR A 22 19.30 -20.86 -36.59
C THR A 22 20.57 -20.11 -36.20
N ALA A 23 21.12 -19.30 -37.11
CA ALA A 23 22.30 -18.47 -36.82
C ALA A 23 22.06 -17.48 -35.67
N ALA A 24 20.86 -16.88 -35.61
CA ALA A 24 20.45 -16.04 -34.49
C ALA A 24 20.43 -16.80 -33.16
N ALA A 25 19.85 -18.02 -33.13
CA ALA A 25 19.79 -18.86 -31.93
C ALA A 25 21.20 -19.27 -31.43
N ASP A 26 22.15 -19.40 -32.36
CA ASP A 26 23.57 -19.67 -32.07
C ASP A 26 24.35 -18.42 -31.61
N GLY A 27 23.69 -17.26 -31.53
CA GLY A 27 24.24 -16.04 -30.99
C GLY A 27 24.76 -15.05 -32.03
N SER A 28 24.42 -15.21 -33.32
CA SER A 28 24.72 -14.19 -34.33
C SER A 28 23.84 -12.95 -34.14
N PHE A 29 24.46 -11.83 -33.76
CA PHE A 29 23.75 -10.57 -33.52
C PHE A 29 23.12 -9.99 -34.79
N GLU A 30 23.84 -10.04 -35.93
CA GLU A 30 23.35 -9.51 -37.19
C GLU A 30 22.21 -10.36 -37.77
N ASP A 31 22.28 -11.69 -37.64
CA ASP A 31 21.18 -12.55 -38.04
C ASP A 31 19.97 -12.39 -37.12
N PHE A 32 20.16 -12.17 -35.82
CA PHE A 32 19.05 -11.83 -34.92
C PHE A 32 18.40 -10.50 -35.35
N LYS A 33 19.18 -9.44 -35.62
CA LYS A 33 18.59 -8.18 -36.14
C LYS A 33 17.78 -8.41 -37.40
N ARG A 34 18.29 -9.19 -38.34
CA ARG A 34 17.60 -9.51 -39.59
C ARG A 34 16.33 -10.30 -39.33
N LEU A 35 16.38 -11.31 -38.46
CA LEU A 35 15.21 -12.09 -38.05
C LEU A 35 14.14 -11.19 -37.43
N ARG A 36 14.54 -10.31 -36.52
CA ARG A 36 13.65 -9.33 -35.90
C ARG A 36 12.97 -8.46 -36.97
N GLN A 37 13.72 -7.92 -37.93
CA GLN A 37 13.15 -7.14 -39.03
C GLN A 37 12.12 -7.93 -39.85
N ILE A 38 12.41 -9.19 -40.17
CA ILE A 38 11.49 -10.08 -40.89
C ILE A 38 10.17 -10.20 -40.12
N ILE A 39 10.24 -10.48 -38.80
CA ILE A 39 9.05 -10.64 -37.94
C ILE A 39 8.24 -9.34 -37.82
N PHE A 40 8.90 -8.19 -37.74
CA PHE A 40 8.20 -6.90 -37.61
C PHE A 40 7.49 -6.48 -38.90
N VAL A 41 8.00 -6.88 -40.07
CA VAL A 41 7.39 -6.60 -41.37
C VAL A 41 6.26 -7.58 -41.65
N ASP A 42 6.44 -8.86 -41.30
CA ASP A 42 5.45 -9.92 -41.51
C ASP A 42 4.72 -10.27 -40.20
N LYS A 43 3.60 -9.58 -39.94
CA LYS A 43 2.81 -9.73 -38.72
C LYS A 43 1.96 -11.01 -38.66
N THR A 44 1.97 -11.83 -39.71
CA THR A 44 0.87 -12.80 -39.89
C THR A 44 1.11 -14.16 -39.22
N HIS A 45 2.35 -14.65 -39.12
CA HIS A 45 2.60 -16.01 -38.59
C HIS A 45 3.94 -16.23 -37.85
N THR A 46 4.76 -15.19 -37.64
CA THR A 46 6.16 -15.37 -37.18
C THR A 46 6.47 -14.95 -35.76
N SER A 47 5.50 -14.40 -35.00
CA SER A 47 5.77 -13.97 -33.62
C SER A 47 6.12 -15.15 -32.71
N GLU A 48 5.34 -16.23 -32.69
CA GLU A 48 5.65 -17.39 -31.84
C GLU A 48 6.91 -18.14 -32.30
N ALA A 49 7.18 -18.13 -33.61
CA ALA A 49 8.29 -18.88 -34.18
C ALA A 49 9.68 -18.32 -33.81
N VAL A 50 9.75 -17.12 -33.21
CA VAL A 50 10.99 -16.54 -32.66
C VAL A 50 11.26 -16.95 -31.22
N LEU A 51 10.28 -17.52 -30.52
CA LEU A 51 10.43 -17.92 -29.11
C LEU A 51 11.58 -18.90 -28.88
N PRO A 52 11.84 -19.92 -29.73
CA PRO A 52 13.03 -20.77 -29.59
C PRO A 52 14.33 -19.97 -29.71
N VAL A 53 14.40 -18.98 -30.61
CA VAL A 53 15.59 -18.12 -30.77
C VAL A 53 15.82 -17.30 -29.51
N ILE A 54 14.78 -16.64 -28.99
CA ILE A 54 14.84 -15.87 -27.73
C ILE A 54 15.31 -16.79 -26.59
N TYR A 55 14.71 -17.96 -26.44
CA TYR A 55 15.03 -18.92 -25.38
C TYR A 55 16.50 -19.36 -25.39
N GLN A 56 17.05 -19.62 -26.58
CA GLN A 56 18.45 -20.01 -26.76
C GLN A 56 19.41 -18.83 -26.54
N CYS A 57 19.04 -17.63 -26.96
CA CYS A 57 19.86 -16.44 -26.75
C CYS A 57 19.92 -16.00 -25.29
N LEU A 58 18.88 -16.32 -24.50
CA LEU A 58 18.80 -16.03 -23.08
C LEU A 58 19.31 -17.18 -22.20
N ASP A 59 20.03 -18.16 -22.75
CA ASP A 59 20.63 -19.21 -21.92
C ASP A 59 21.54 -18.63 -20.82
N PRO A 60 21.34 -18.96 -19.53
CA PRO A 60 22.20 -18.50 -18.45
C PRO A 60 23.68 -18.89 -18.63
N ALA A 61 23.97 -19.99 -19.34
CA ALA A 61 25.34 -20.40 -19.65
C ALA A 61 26.07 -19.42 -20.60
N LYS A 62 25.33 -18.52 -21.27
CA LYS A 62 25.88 -17.46 -22.13
C LYS A 62 26.16 -16.17 -21.35
N ILE A 63 25.82 -16.10 -20.05
CA ILE A 63 26.09 -14.94 -19.21
C ILE A 63 27.61 -14.82 -18.96
N PRO A 64 28.23 -13.66 -19.22
CA PRO A 64 29.66 -13.49 -19.01
C PRO A 64 30.04 -13.53 -17.54
N THR A 65 31.15 -14.18 -17.21
CA THR A 65 31.73 -14.13 -15.87
C THR A 65 32.45 -12.79 -15.66
N VAL A 66 31.79 -11.85 -14.96
CA VAL A 66 32.19 -10.59 -14.25
C VAL A 66 33.38 -9.73 -14.74
N ASP A 67 34.39 -10.25 -15.43
CA ASP A 67 35.56 -9.54 -15.93
C ASP A 67 35.30 -8.93 -17.32
N VAL A 68 34.43 -7.90 -17.36
CA VAL A 68 33.90 -7.30 -18.60
C VAL A 68 34.90 -6.39 -19.32
N GLY A 69 36.21 -6.61 -19.16
CA GLY A 69 37.25 -5.88 -19.88
C GLY A 69 37.25 -6.16 -21.40
N ALA A 70 36.73 -7.31 -21.81
CA ALA A 70 36.59 -7.69 -23.22
C ALA A 70 35.15 -7.48 -23.73
N PRO A 71 34.95 -7.01 -24.98
CA PRO A 71 33.62 -6.85 -25.56
C PRO A 71 32.91 -8.20 -25.68
N CYS A 72 31.97 -8.46 -24.76
CA CYS A 72 31.20 -9.69 -24.79
C CYS A 72 30.07 -9.60 -25.82
N ARG A 73 30.16 -10.42 -26.87
CA ARG A 73 29.13 -10.52 -27.92
C ARG A 73 27.78 -11.02 -27.42
N ALA A 74 27.73 -11.70 -26.29
CA ALA A 74 26.48 -12.24 -25.73
C ALA A 74 25.55 -11.14 -25.19
N VAL A 75 26.10 -10.04 -24.66
CA VAL A 75 25.30 -8.96 -24.05
C VAL A 75 24.40 -8.25 -25.08
N PRO A 76 24.90 -7.78 -26.24
CA PRO A 76 24.03 -7.19 -27.27
C PRO A 76 22.95 -8.16 -27.78
N VAL A 77 23.28 -9.44 -27.90
CA VAL A 77 22.36 -10.49 -28.34
C VAL A 77 21.24 -10.71 -27.32
N ALA A 78 21.58 -10.87 -26.04
CA ALA A 78 20.61 -11.02 -24.97
C ALA A 78 19.70 -9.79 -24.86
N VAL A 79 20.25 -8.57 -24.96
CA VAL A 79 19.45 -7.34 -24.96
C VAL A 79 18.51 -7.28 -26.17
N LEU A 80 18.96 -7.70 -27.36
CA LEU A 80 18.10 -7.77 -28.53
C LEU A 80 17.02 -8.84 -28.39
N ALA A 81 17.33 -9.97 -27.75
CA ALA A 81 16.38 -11.03 -27.42
C ALA A 81 15.29 -10.53 -26.47
N LEU A 82 15.67 -9.86 -25.38
CA LEU A 82 14.73 -9.23 -24.45
C LEU A 82 13.84 -8.20 -25.17
N LYS A 83 14.42 -7.34 -26.02
CA LYS A 83 13.65 -6.38 -26.85
C LYS A 83 12.71 -7.04 -27.86
N THR A 84 13.04 -8.22 -28.34
CA THR A 84 12.20 -8.96 -29.29
C THR A 84 11.07 -9.67 -28.55
N LEU A 85 11.37 -10.27 -27.40
CA LEU A 85 10.39 -10.86 -26.49
C LEU A 85 9.27 -9.87 -26.16
N LEU A 86 9.63 -8.60 -25.95
CA LEU A 86 8.70 -7.53 -25.66
C LEU A 86 7.68 -7.21 -26.74
N ALA A 87 8.00 -7.54 -27.98
CA ALA A 87 7.11 -7.35 -29.12
C ALA A 87 6.50 -8.67 -29.59
N THR A 88 6.71 -9.76 -28.84
CA THR A 88 6.28 -11.11 -29.19
C THR A 88 5.10 -11.51 -28.31
N ILE A 89 4.03 -12.01 -28.92
CA ILE A 89 2.94 -12.64 -28.18
C ILE A 89 3.48 -13.95 -27.59
N VAL A 90 3.46 -14.06 -26.27
CA VAL A 90 3.92 -15.25 -25.53
C VAL A 90 2.69 -16.11 -25.23
N PRO A 91 2.59 -17.34 -25.76
CA PRO A 91 1.48 -18.24 -25.45
C PRO A 91 1.39 -18.55 -23.94
N PRO A 92 0.19 -18.83 -23.41
CA PRO A 92 0.02 -19.29 -22.03
C PRO A 92 0.92 -20.49 -21.70
N GLY A 93 1.48 -20.55 -20.50
CA GLY A 93 2.38 -21.61 -20.06
C GLY A 93 3.81 -21.56 -20.62
N VAL A 94 4.12 -20.71 -21.62
CA VAL A 94 5.50 -20.51 -22.11
C VAL A 94 6.33 -19.67 -21.16
N ALA A 95 5.65 -18.73 -20.49
CA ALA A 95 6.24 -17.79 -19.55
C ALA A 95 7.09 -18.48 -18.47
N SER A 96 6.56 -19.54 -17.85
CA SER A 96 7.22 -20.25 -16.74
C SER A 96 8.57 -20.85 -17.15
N ASP A 97 8.67 -21.42 -18.35
CA ASP A 97 9.92 -21.97 -18.86
C ASP A 97 10.92 -20.90 -19.30
N LEU A 98 10.44 -19.80 -19.90
CA LEU A 98 11.27 -18.70 -20.39
C LEU A 98 11.81 -17.82 -19.26
N TRP A 99 11.07 -17.76 -18.15
CA TRP A 99 11.32 -16.82 -17.06
C TRP A 99 12.69 -16.98 -16.37
N PRO A 100 13.15 -18.19 -15.96
CA PRO A 100 14.46 -18.35 -15.32
C PRO A 100 15.62 -17.80 -16.16
N ARG A 101 15.50 -17.88 -17.49
CA ARG A 101 16.48 -17.42 -18.47
C ARG A 101 16.48 -15.89 -18.58
N VAL A 102 15.29 -15.32 -18.74
CA VAL A 102 15.07 -13.86 -18.74
C VAL A 102 15.61 -13.26 -17.44
N TRP A 103 15.33 -13.88 -16.31
CA TRP A 103 15.74 -13.42 -14.99
C TRP A 103 17.27 -13.39 -14.80
N ALA A 104 17.96 -14.49 -15.14
CA ALA A 104 19.42 -14.56 -14.99
C ALA A 104 20.13 -13.43 -15.76
N TRP A 105 19.66 -13.12 -16.97
CA TRP A 105 20.19 -12.01 -17.75
C TRP A 105 19.87 -10.64 -17.15
N PHE A 106 18.69 -10.45 -16.56
CA PHE A 106 18.37 -9.21 -15.87
C PHE A 106 19.26 -8.98 -14.65
N GLN A 107 19.47 -9.99 -13.80
CA GLN A 107 20.38 -9.88 -12.65
C GLN A 107 21.78 -9.46 -13.07
N PHE A 108 22.29 -10.08 -14.15
CA PHE A 108 23.58 -9.72 -14.72
C PHE A 108 23.61 -8.27 -15.21
N LEU A 109 22.62 -7.85 -16.00
CA LEU A 109 22.57 -6.51 -16.58
C LEU A 109 22.45 -5.41 -15.52
N ASP A 110 21.68 -5.63 -14.45
CA ASP A 110 21.56 -4.67 -13.34
C ASP A 110 22.88 -4.58 -12.55
N THR A 111 23.50 -5.73 -12.24
CA THR A 111 24.80 -5.78 -11.55
C THR A 111 25.89 -5.06 -12.36
N GLN A 112 25.87 -5.20 -13.69
CA GLN A 112 26.88 -4.63 -14.58
C GLN A 112 26.54 -3.24 -15.13
N ARG A 113 25.48 -2.58 -14.62
CA ARG A 113 24.96 -1.30 -15.17
C ARG A 113 26.00 -0.18 -15.26
N VAL A 114 26.97 -0.14 -14.35
CA VAL A 114 28.04 0.88 -14.33
C VAL A 114 29.12 0.57 -15.37
N ASN A 115 29.30 -0.71 -15.70
CA ASN A 115 30.37 -1.22 -16.58
C ASN A 115 29.93 -1.28 -18.05
N ILE A 116 28.63 -1.45 -18.32
CA ILE A 116 28.08 -1.45 -19.69
C ILE A 116 27.84 0.01 -20.14
N ARG A 117 28.94 0.74 -20.42
CA ARG A 117 28.87 2.11 -20.94
C ARG A 117 28.30 2.12 -22.37
N GLY A 118 27.34 3.03 -22.64
CA GLY A 118 26.86 3.33 -24.00
C GLY A 118 25.60 2.60 -24.45
N MET A 119 25.08 1.62 -23.71
CA MET A 119 23.75 1.09 -23.97
C MET A 119 22.70 1.98 -23.29
N LYS A 120 21.76 2.52 -24.07
CA LYS A 120 20.56 3.19 -23.54
C LYS A 120 19.67 2.14 -22.84
N LEU A 121 20.03 1.78 -21.60
CA LEU A 121 19.30 0.87 -20.71
C LEU A 121 17.87 1.36 -20.41
N VAL A 122 17.57 2.63 -20.69
CA VAL A 122 16.22 3.22 -20.63
C VAL A 122 15.19 2.39 -21.42
N VAL A 123 15.55 1.91 -22.62
CA VAL A 123 14.64 1.10 -23.46
C VAL A 123 14.41 -0.30 -22.88
N LEU A 124 15.40 -0.85 -22.16
CA LEU A 124 15.23 -2.11 -21.45
C LEU A 124 14.34 -1.96 -20.23
N ARG A 125 14.32 -0.79 -19.59
CA ARG A 125 13.48 -0.50 -18.42
C ARG A 125 12.00 -0.46 -18.79
N GLN A 126 11.65 0.29 -19.84
CA GLN A 126 10.26 0.41 -20.30
C GLN A 126 9.73 -0.91 -20.85
N GLY A 127 10.59 -1.62 -21.58
CA GLY A 127 10.31 -2.97 -22.01
C GLY A 127 10.11 -3.93 -20.81
N PHE A 128 11.05 -3.97 -19.88
CA PHE A 128 10.95 -4.81 -18.69
C PHE A 128 9.60 -4.69 -17.96
N TYR A 129 9.04 -3.49 -17.86
CA TYR A 129 7.71 -3.26 -17.30
C TYR A 129 6.59 -3.93 -18.11
N THR A 130 6.68 -3.95 -19.43
CA THR A 130 5.77 -4.73 -20.30
C THR A 130 5.94 -6.24 -20.13
N ILE A 131 7.17 -6.77 -20.04
CA ILE A 131 7.39 -8.22 -19.76
C ILE A 131 6.80 -8.58 -18.40
N VAL A 132 7.06 -7.77 -17.38
CA VAL A 132 6.52 -7.95 -16.02
C VAL A 132 5.00 -7.85 -16.06
N GLY A 133 4.43 -6.97 -16.87
CA GLY A 133 2.99 -6.86 -17.10
C GLY A 133 2.36 -8.07 -17.81
N CYS A 134 3.00 -8.62 -18.84
CA CYS A 134 2.51 -9.83 -19.50
C CYS A 134 2.62 -11.08 -18.59
N LEU A 135 3.69 -11.16 -17.81
CA LEU A 135 3.85 -12.19 -16.78
C LEU A 135 2.82 -12.00 -15.66
N TRP A 136 2.58 -10.75 -15.25
CA TRP A 136 1.55 -10.37 -14.30
C TRP A 136 0.16 -10.87 -14.75
N ALA A 137 -0.19 -10.66 -16.02
CA ALA A 137 -1.44 -11.17 -16.59
C ALA A 137 -1.50 -12.71 -16.54
N SER A 138 -0.42 -13.42 -16.90
CA SER A 138 -0.38 -14.89 -16.82
C SER A 138 -0.52 -15.41 -15.37
N LEU A 139 0.10 -14.73 -14.40
CA LEU A 139 0.10 -15.11 -12.98
C LEU A 139 -1.20 -14.72 -12.26
N THR A 140 -1.95 -13.74 -12.76
CA THR A 140 -3.22 -13.31 -12.14
C THR A 140 -4.40 -14.23 -12.45
N TYR A 141 -4.34 -14.98 -13.56
CA TYR A 141 -5.43 -15.84 -14.00
C TYR A 141 -5.19 -17.34 -13.79
N GLU A 142 -4.01 -17.76 -13.34
CA GLU A 142 -3.71 -19.14 -12.98
C GLU A 142 -3.78 -19.33 -11.45
N THR A 143 -4.69 -20.20 -11.00
CA THR A 143 -4.93 -20.51 -9.57
C THR A 143 -3.73 -21.18 -8.88
N ASP A 144 -2.81 -21.76 -9.66
CA ASP A 144 -1.66 -22.53 -9.18
C ASP A 144 -0.33 -21.79 -9.36
N THR A 145 -0.37 -20.45 -9.33
CA THR A 145 0.85 -19.66 -9.46
C THR A 145 1.82 -19.96 -8.30
N GLU A 146 3.04 -20.38 -8.63
CA GLU A 146 4.10 -20.62 -7.65
C GLU A 146 4.41 -19.34 -6.84
N LEU A 147 4.40 -19.46 -5.50
CA LEU A 147 4.69 -18.38 -4.55
C LEU A 147 6.01 -17.63 -4.84
N ASP A 148 7.02 -18.33 -5.35
CA ASP A 148 8.32 -17.74 -5.71
C ASP A 148 8.20 -16.73 -6.86
N SER A 149 7.33 -17.00 -7.83
CA SER A 149 7.08 -16.10 -8.95
C SER A 149 6.40 -14.81 -8.48
N LEU A 150 5.44 -14.92 -7.56
CA LEU A 150 4.75 -13.76 -6.98
C LEU A 150 5.68 -12.91 -6.12
N ARG A 151 6.51 -13.56 -5.29
CA ARG A 151 7.49 -12.88 -4.45
C ARG A 151 8.43 -12.03 -5.31
N PHE A 152 8.92 -12.61 -6.39
CA PHE A 152 9.77 -11.89 -7.33
C PHE A 152 9.07 -10.65 -7.88
N VAL A 153 7.84 -10.81 -8.37
CA VAL A 153 7.06 -9.70 -8.95
C VAL A 153 6.88 -8.59 -7.92
N PHE A 154 6.51 -8.89 -6.66
CA PHE A 154 6.35 -7.85 -5.64
C PHE A 154 7.66 -7.21 -5.20
N ALA A 155 8.72 -8.00 -5.01
CA ALA A 155 10.05 -7.47 -4.73
C ALA A 155 10.50 -6.52 -5.83
N LEU A 156 10.14 -6.83 -7.07
CA LEU A 156 10.41 -5.96 -8.19
C LEU A 156 9.56 -4.69 -8.14
N LEU A 157 8.23 -4.82 -8.05
CA LEU A 157 7.30 -3.69 -7.99
C LEU A 157 7.66 -2.73 -6.86
N ALA A 158 8.18 -3.23 -5.73
CA ALA A 158 8.67 -2.43 -4.63
C ALA A 158 9.85 -1.51 -5.00
N THR A 159 10.60 -1.81 -6.07
CA THR A 159 11.73 -1.00 -6.58
C THR A 159 11.36 -0.07 -7.73
N VAL A 160 10.14 -0.19 -8.26
CA VAL A 160 9.67 0.58 -9.42
C VAL A 160 9.19 1.96 -8.95
N ASP A 161 9.66 3.03 -9.61
CA ASP A 161 9.09 4.36 -9.41
C ASP A 161 7.63 4.40 -9.88
N MET A 162 6.76 5.16 -9.21
CA MET A 162 5.32 5.17 -9.45
C MET A 162 4.95 5.58 -10.88
N SER A 163 5.74 6.43 -11.52
CA SER A 163 5.58 6.79 -12.94
C SER A 163 5.65 5.55 -13.85
N ASN A 164 6.62 4.68 -13.59
CA ASN A 164 6.83 3.44 -14.32
C ASN A 164 5.78 2.37 -13.96
N LEU A 165 5.26 2.37 -12.72
CA LEU A 165 4.23 1.42 -12.31
C LEU A 165 2.93 1.60 -13.10
N VAL A 166 2.56 2.83 -13.44
CA VAL A 166 1.41 3.10 -14.33
C VAL A 166 1.66 2.49 -15.70
N GLU A 167 2.86 2.67 -16.27
CA GLU A 167 3.23 2.06 -17.55
C GLU A 167 3.25 0.52 -17.49
N VAL A 168 3.67 -0.08 -16.37
CA VAL A 168 3.57 -1.54 -16.14
C VAL A 168 2.11 -1.98 -16.23
N MET A 169 1.22 -1.30 -15.52
CA MET A 169 -0.19 -1.69 -15.43
C MET A 169 -0.91 -1.51 -16.76
N GLU A 170 -0.68 -0.39 -17.46
CA GLU A 170 -1.21 -0.15 -18.81
C GLU A 170 -0.69 -1.18 -19.82
N GLY A 171 0.61 -1.48 -19.78
CA GLY A 171 1.22 -2.49 -20.66
C GLY A 171 0.78 -3.93 -20.37
N ALA A 172 0.27 -4.20 -19.17
CA ALA A 172 -0.28 -5.49 -18.77
C ALA A 172 -1.76 -5.69 -19.16
N GLU A 173 -2.41 -4.67 -19.74
CA GLU A 173 -3.87 -4.58 -19.83
C GLU A 173 -4.56 -4.74 -18.45
N GLY A 174 -3.83 -4.44 -17.37
CA GLY A 174 -4.27 -4.62 -16.00
C GLY A 174 -4.79 -3.32 -15.38
N SER A 175 -5.50 -3.44 -14.25
CA SER A 175 -5.91 -2.29 -13.45
C SER A 175 -5.31 -2.36 -12.04
N PHE A 176 -5.15 -1.20 -11.40
CA PHE A 176 -4.72 -1.13 -9.99
C PHE A 176 -5.67 -1.87 -9.05
N GLU A 177 -6.95 -2.01 -9.42
CA GLU A 177 -7.92 -2.82 -8.68
C GLU A 177 -7.59 -4.32 -8.79
N VAL A 178 -7.24 -4.82 -9.98
CA VAL A 178 -6.78 -6.21 -10.17
C VAL A 178 -5.50 -6.47 -9.37
N LEU A 179 -4.55 -5.53 -9.40
CA LEU A 179 -3.34 -5.59 -8.59
C LEU A 179 -3.63 -5.67 -7.10
N ALA A 180 -4.51 -4.79 -6.60
CA ALA A 180 -4.94 -4.83 -5.22
C ALA A 180 -5.62 -6.16 -4.86
N HIS A 181 -6.49 -6.69 -5.72
CA HIS A 181 -7.14 -7.97 -5.51
C HIS A 181 -6.15 -9.12 -5.40
N LEU A 182 -5.13 -9.16 -6.27
CA LEU A 182 -4.08 -10.17 -6.19
C LEU A 182 -3.29 -10.03 -4.88
N VAL A 183 -2.83 -8.82 -4.56
CA VAL A 183 -2.15 -8.53 -3.29
C VAL A 183 -2.95 -9.09 -2.12
N ILE A 184 -4.24 -8.75 -2.07
CA ILE A 184 -5.14 -9.18 -0.99
C ILE A 184 -5.29 -10.70 -0.99
N HIS A 185 -5.50 -11.30 -2.16
CA HIS A 185 -5.65 -12.75 -2.30
C HIS A 185 -4.41 -13.47 -1.78
N GLN A 186 -3.22 -13.03 -2.17
CA GLN A 186 -1.95 -13.62 -1.77
C GLN A 186 -1.67 -13.48 -0.28
N ILE A 187 -2.06 -12.36 0.35
CA ILE A 187 -1.97 -12.23 1.80
C ILE A 187 -2.98 -13.15 2.51
N THR A 188 -4.13 -13.43 1.88
CA THR A 188 -5.18 -14.25 2.51
C THR A 188 -4.99 -15.75 2.38
N LEU A 189 -4.32 -16.22 1.33
CA LEU A 189 -4.08 -17.64 1.08
C LEU A 189 -3.49 -18.39 2.29
N PRO A 190 -2.40 -17.91 2.95
CA PRO A 190 -1.85 -18.59 4.12
C PRO A 190 -2.74 -18.59 5.37
N SER A 191 -3.87 -17.87 5.36
CA SER A 191 -4.78 -17.74 6.52
C SER A 191 -6.10 -18.50 6.39
N GLY A 192 -6.31 -19.21 5.27
CA GLY A 192 -7.60 -19.79 4.89
C GLY A 192 -7.93 -21.17 5.47
N SER A 193 -6.92 -22.01 5.77
CA SER A 193 -7.13 -23.32 6.38
C SER A 193 -6.37 -23.42 7.70
N GLU A 194 -7.07 -23.74 8.79
CA GLU A 194 -6.46 -23.96 10.12
C GLU A 194 -5.32 -25.00 10.10
N ASP A 195 -5.30 -25.85 9.07
CA ASP A 195 -4.36 -26.98 8.95
C ASP A 195 -3.08 -26.70 8.13
N GLN A 196 -2.96 -25.55 7.45
CA GLN A 196 -1.74 -25.27 6.66
C GLN A 196 -0.75 -24.41 7.46
N PRO A 197 0.47 -24.91 7.75
CA PRO A 197 1.48 -24.14 8.43
C PRO A 197 1.96 -22.99 7.55
N VAL A 198 2.11 -21.81 8.15
CA VAL A 198 2.69 -20.63 7.50
C VAL A 198 4.18 -20.90 7.26
N THR A 199 4.60 -20.92 6.00
CA THR A 199 6.00 -21.17 5.62
C THR A 199 6.81 -19.86 5.55
N GLN A 200 8.16 -19.95 5.52
CA GLN A 200 9.04 -18.78 5.37
C GLN A 200 8.75 -18.03 4.07
N LEU A 201 8.41 -18.76 3.01
CA LEU A 201 8.07 -18.18 1.73
C LEU A 201 6.82 -17.29 1.81
N HIS A 202 5.80 -17.70 2.59
CA HIS A 202 4.62 -16.88 2.83
C HIS A 202 4.97 -15.58 3.57
N LEU A 203 5.83 -15.65 4.60
CA LEU A 203 6.27 -14.47 5.35
C LEU A 203 7.11 -13.52 4.49
N ASP A 204 7.98 -14.06 3.63
CA ASP A 204 8.77 -13.27 2.68
C ASP A 204 7.89 -12.58 1.64
N LEU A 205 6.93 -13.30 1.05
CA LEU A 205 5.97 -12.72 0.10
C LEU A 205 5.17 -11.59 0.75
N LEU A 206 4.63 -11.84 1.94
CA LEU A 206 3.89 -10.83 2.70
C LEU A 206 4.75 -9.59 2.99
N ARG A 207 6.01 -9.79 3.40
CA ARG A 207 6.96 -8.69 3.62
C ARG A 207 7.11 -7.85 2.36
N ASP A 208 7.37 -8.49 1.22
CA ASP A 208 7.65 -7.82 -0.05
C ASP A 208 6.41 -7.05 -0.55
N VAL A 209 5.22 -7.62 -0.35
CA VAL A 209 3.92 -6.98 -0.61
C VAL A 209 3.70 -5.75 0.29
N LEU A 210 4.01 -5.84 1.58
CA LEU A 210 3.87 -4.74 2.53
C LEU A 210 4.86 -3.61 2.26
N ILE A 211 6.09 -3.93 1.83
CA ILE A 211 7.08 -2.95 1.37
C ILE A 211 6.52 -2.19 0.17
N PHE A 212 6.03 -2.91 -0.84
CA PHE A 212 5.42 -2.31 -2.02
C PHE A 212 4.26 -1.37 -1.63
N ALA A 213 3.31 -1.84 -0.82
CA ALA A 213 2.17 -1.05 -0.38
C ALA A 213 2.58 0.19 0.43
N THR A 214 3.63 0.08 1.26
CA THR A 214 4.20 1.20 2.01
C THR A 214 4.81 2.26 1.09
N ASN A 215 5.56 1.82 0.07
CA ASN A 215 6.19 2.72 -0.90
C ASN A 215 5.12 3.48 -1.69
N VAL A 216 4.07 2.79 -2.14
CA VAL A 216 2.92 3.41 -2.82
C VAL A 216 2.23 4.44 -1.91
N ALA A 217 2.01 4.11 -0.64
CA ALA A 217 1.41 5.03 0.33
C ALA A 217 2.27 6.28 0.56
N GLY A 218 3.60 6.13 0.65
CA GLY A 218 4.52 7.26 0.80
C GLY A 218 4.45 8.24 -0.38
N VAL A 219 4.43 7.74 -1.61
CA VAL A 219 4.34 8.60 -2.81
C VAL A 219 3.01 9.36 -2.89
N ALA A 220 1.92 8.77 -2.39
CA ALA A 220 0.63 9.43 -2.35
C ALA A 220 0.59 10.62 -1.36
N ASP A 221 1.35 10.57 -0.27
CA ASP A 221 1.40 11.63 0.74
C ASP A 221 2.21 12.84 0.25
N ASP A 222 3.29 12.61 -0.49
CA ASP A 222 4.15 13.68 -1.01
C ASP A 222 3.48 14.51 -2.13
N GLY A 223 2.38 14.04 -2.71
CA GLY A 223 1.65 14.74 -3.78
C GLY A 223 2.40 14.83 -5.12
N ILE A 224 3.48 14.06 -5.30
CA ILE A 224 4.41 14.14 -6.44
C ILE A 224 4.07 13.15 -7.59
N GLY A 225 3.16 12.18 -7.39
CA GLY A 225 2.77 11.19 -8.41
C GLY A 225 1.42 11.46 -9.09
N PRO A 226 1.07 10.73 -10.19
CA PRO A 226 -0.26 10.80 -10.81
C PRO A 226 -1.31 10.41 -9.75
N PRO A 227 -2.07 11.40 -9.22
CA PRO A 227 -2.74 11.25 -7.94
C PRO A 227 -3.86 10.22 -7.99
N ASN A 228 -4.39 9.91 -9.17
CA ASN A 228 -5.52 9.00 -9.32
C ASN A 228 -5.10 7.53 -9.26
N ALA A 229 -3.97 7.15 -9.87
CA ALA A 229 -3.51 5.77 -9.93
C ALA A 229 -3.08 5.22 -8.56
N ALA A 230 -2.20 5.96 -7.88
CA ALA A 230 -1.76 5.62 -6.53
C ALA A 230 -2.94 5.57 -5.55
N ARG A 231 -3.85 6.54 -5.67
CA ARG A 231 -5.05 6.62 -4.83
C ARG A 231 -6.00 5.45 -5.07
N SER A 232 -6.29 5.07 -6.31
CA SER A 232 -7.13 3.91 -6.60
C SER A 232 -6.53 2.60 -6.07
N LEU A 233 -5.20 2.42 -6.22
CA LEU A 233 -4.50 1.27 -5.65
C LEU A 233 -4.62 1.25 -4.13
N ILE A 234 -4.34 2.38 -3.48
CA ILE A 234 -4.44 2.53 -2.03
C ILE A 234 -5.88 2.28 -1.59
N GLU A 235 -6.88 2.92 -2.18
CA GLU A 235 -8.29 2.74 -1.83
C GLU A 235 -8.71 1.27 -1.93
N CYS A 236 -8.27 0.54 -2.96
CA CYS A 236 -8.55 -0.89 -3.08
C CYS A 236 -7.82 -1.73 -2.01
N LEU A 237 -6.52 -1.49 -1.78
CA LEU A 237 -5.73 -2.16 -0.74
C LEU A 237 -6.26 -1.86 0.67
N VAL A 238 -6.69 -0.62 0.89
CA VAL A 238 -7.25 -0.11 2.13
C VAL A 238 -8.58 -0.77 2.44
N MET A 239 -9.55 -0.64 1.53
CA MET A 239 -10.94 -1.00 1.81
C MET A 239 -11.13 -2.51 1.88
N ARG A 240 -10.39 -3.27 1.06
CA ARG A 240 -10.57 -4.72 0.96
C ARG A 240 -9.45 -5.51 1.64
N GLY A 241 -8.24 -4.93 1.73
CA GLY A 241 -7.05 -5.61 2.21
C GLY A 241 -6.80 -5.45 3.69
N VAL A 242 -6.87 -4.24 4.24
CA VAL A 242 -6.42 -3.97 5.62
C VAL A 242 -7.09 -4.86 6.65
N LEU A 243 -8.40 -5.06 6.57
CA LEU A 243 -9.11 -5.99 7.46
C LEU A 243 -8.53 -7.39 7.36
N LYS A 244 -8.41 -7.92 6.13
CA LYS A 244 -7.92 -9.27 5.87
C LYS A 244 -6.48 -9.45 6.33
N ILE A 245 -5.59 -8.52 5.98
CA ILE A 245 -4.19 -8.49 6.40
C ILE A 245 -4.13 -8.46 7.93
N THR A 246 -4.90 -7.59 8.58
CA THR A 246 -4.90 -7.46 10.03
C THR A 246 -5.37 -8.74 10.70
N VAL A 247 -6.43 -9.37 10.20
CA VAL A 247 -6.91 -10.67 10.70
C VAL A 247 -5.84 -11.74 10.53
N SER A 248 -5.21 -11.84 9.35
CA SER A 248 -4.13 -12.78 9.11
C SER A 248 -2.94 -12.53 10.05
N MET A 249 -2.55 -11.27 10.27
CA MET A 249 -1.44 -10.91 11.16
C MET A 249 -1.77 -11.14 12.63
N ALA A 250 -3.01 -10.92 13.03
CA ALA A 250 -3.48 -11.21 14.38
C ALA A 250 -3.53 -12.72 14.65
N LYS A 251 -3.76 -13.53 13.61
CA LYS A 251 -3.76 -15.01 13.69
C LYS A 251 -2.36 -15.62 13.66
N LEU A 252 -1.36 -14.94 13.08
CA LEU A 252 0.01 -15.43 13.10
C LEU A 252 0.45 -15.59 14.56
N SER A 253 0.56 -16.85 15.00
CA SER A 253 1.09 -17.14 16.32
C SER A 253 2.54 -16.68 16.34
N LEU A 254 2.90 -15.89 17.34
CA LEU A 254 4.28 -15.46 17.50
C LEU A 254 5.21 -16.63 17.88
N THR A 255 4.67 -17.84 18.11
CA THR A 255 5.46 -19.05 18.36
C THR A 255 5.69 -19.90 17.12
N THR A 256 5.20 -19.50 15.94
CA THR A 256 5.45 -20.28 14.71
C THR A 256 6.92 -20.18 14.32
N GLU A 257 7.54 -21.31 13.98
CA GLU A 257 8.64 -21.31 13.03
C GLU A 257 8.02 -21.34 11.63
N PRO A 258 8.34 -20.37 10.75
CA PRO A 258 9.41 -19.35 10.86
C PRO A 258 9.02 -18.06 11.60
N ASP A 259 10.03 -17.29 12.04
CA ASP A 259 9.88 -16.04 12.80
C ASP A 259 9.10 -14.96 12.00
N PRO A 260 7.90 -14.55 12.44
CA PRO A 260 7.09 -13.54 11.75
C PRO A 260 7.59 -12.09 11.97
N ALA A 261 8.63 -11.88 12.78
CA ALA A 261 9.12 -10.55 13.15
C ALA A 261 9.37 -9.58 11.97
N PRO A 262 10.04 -9.99 10.88
CA PRO A 262 10.28 -9.09 9.75
C PRO A 262 8.98 -8.66 9.05
N ALA A 263 8.04 -9.59 8.86
CA ALA A 263 6.75 -9.30 8.24
C ALA A 263 5.92 -8.36 9.13
N LEU A 264 5.90 -8.59 10.44
CA LEU A 264 5.21 -7.73 11.40
C LEU A 264 5.79 -6.30 11.41
N SER A 265 7.11 -6.14 11.35
CA SER A 265 7.73 -4.82 11.27
C SER A 265 7.22 -4.02 10.06
N HIS A 266 7.19 -4.65 8.88
CA HIS A 266 6.68 -4.02 7.66
C HIS A 266 5.17 -3.81 7.69
N PHE A 267 4.42 -4.68 8.38
CA PHE A 267 2.98 -4.51 8.57
C PHE A 267 2.68 -3.25 9.38
N PHE A 268 3.37 -3.02 10.49
CA PHE A 268 3.17 -1.80 11.27
C PHE A 268 3.71 -0.56 10.57
N GLN A 269 4.77 -0.68 9.77
CA GLN A 269 5.24 0.40 8.91
C GLN A 269 4.19 0.77 7.86
N PHE A 270 3.58 -0.24 7.22
CA PHE A 270 2.49 -0.07 6.28
C PHE A 270 1.29 0.60 6.93
N LEU A 271 0.80 0.09 8.07
CA LEU A 271 -0.32 0.70 8.80
C LEU A 271 -0.03 2.15 9.22
N ARG A 272 1.21 2.46 9.60
CA ARG A 272 1.61 3.84 9.93
C ARG A 272 1.54 4.76 8.71
N ALA A 273 2.08 4.32 7.57
CA ALA A 273 2.02 5.08 6.32
C ALA A 273 0.57 5.25 5.89
N LEU A 274 -0.19 4.16 5.96
CA LEU A 274 -1.59 4.11 5.60
C LEU A 274 -2.41 5.08 6.45
N PHE A 275 -2.33 5.00 7.79
CA PHE A 275 -3.08 5.88 8.68
C PHE A 275 -2.57 7.34 8.68
N GLY A 276 -1.48 7.63 7.98
CA GLY A 276 -1.05 9.01 7.70
C GLY A 276 -1.84 9.67 6.56
N LEU A 277 -2.49 8.88 5.69
CA LEU A 277 -3.21 9.40 4.54
C LEU A 277 -4.50 10.13 4.94
N ARG A 278 -5.01 10.95 4.02
CA ARG A 278 -6.29 11.66 4.19
C ARG A 278 -7.46 10.65 4.25
N ASN A 279 -8.45 10.92 5.10
CA ASN A 279 -9.68 10.11 5.29
C ASN A 279 -9.50 8.71 5.91
N MET A 280 -8.37 8.44 6.56
CA MET A 280 -8.06 7.10 7.08
C MET A 280 -8.85 6.70 8.32
N HIS A 281 -9.58 7.64 8.94
CA HIS A 281 -10.52 7.34 10.01
C HIS A 281 -11.56 6.29 9.58
N ALA A 282 -11.88 6.18 8.28
CA ALA A 282 -12.79 5.15 7.75
C ALA A 282 -12.22 3.72 7.81
N VAL A 283 -10.90 3.57 7.93
CA VAL A 283 -10.20 2.27 7.84
C VAL A 283 -9.90 1.69 9.21
N ILE A 284 -9.69 2.58 10.19
CA ILE A 284 -9.33 2.20 11.56
C ILE A 284 -10.38 1.28 12.19
N PRO A 285 -11.70 1.51 12.05
CA PRO A 285 -12.71 0.58 12.57
C PRO A 285 -12.50 -0.84 12.05
N ALA A 286 -12.32 -0.99 10.74
CA ALA A 286 -12.07 -2.29 10.13
C ALA A 286 -10.78 -2.95 10.65
N ALA A 287 -9.69 -2.19 10.79
CA ALA A 287 -8.45 -2.72 11.35
C ALA A 287 -8.60 -3.17 12.82
N VAL A 288 -9.29 -2.36 13.64
CA VAL A 288 -9.55 -2.68 15.05
C VAL A 288 -10.43 -3.92 15.18
N THR A 289 -11.54 -3.99 14.43
CA THR A 289 -12.40 -5.19 14.35
C THR A 289 -11.64 -6.41 13.85
N GLY A 290 -10.64 -6.21 12.96
CA GLY A 290 -9.73 -7.24 12.49
C GLY A 290 -8.70 -7.73 13.52
N GLY A 291 -8.70 -7.20 14.75
CA GLY A 291 -7.80 -7.63 15.82
C GLY A 291 -6.51 -6.83 15.94
N LEU A 292 -6.42 -5.63 15.36
CA LEU A 292 -5.22 -4.78 15.41
C LEU A 292 -4.70 -4.60 16.85
N LEU A 293 -5.58 -4.29 17.81
CA LEU A 293 -5.19 -4.04 19.20
C LEU A 293 -4.57 -5.28 19.85
N GLY A 294 -5.12 -6.46 19.58
CA GLY A 294 -4.56 -7.73 20.06
C GLY A 294 -3.18 -8.01 19.44
N CYS A 295 -3.03 -7.72 18.13
CA CYS A 295 -1.74 -7.80 17.44
C CYS A 295 -0.69 -6.88 18.08
N ILE A 296 -1.05 -5.64 18.42
CA ILE A 296 -0.16 -4.69 19.11
C ILE A 296 0.33 -5.24 20.46
N VAL A 297 -0.59 -5.69 21.33
CA VAL A 297 -0.24 -6.24 22.66
C VAL A 297 0.66 -7.46 22.52
N ARG A 298 0.35 -8.36 21.58
CA ARG A 298 1.17 -9.52 21.28
C ARG A 298 2.56 -9.12 20.76
N CYS A 299 2.70 -8.09 19.95
CA CYS A 299 4.02 -7.69 19.46
C CYS A 299 4.87 -6.92 20.49
N ALA A 300 4.24 -6.24 21.45
CA ALA A 300 4.92 -5.33 22.36
C ALA A 300 5.98 -6.00 23.27
N HIS A 301 5.81 -7.27 23.63
CA HIS A 301 6.68 -7.94 24.61
C HIS A 301 7.87 -8.69 24.01
N ARG A 302 8.05 -8.66 22.68
CA ARG A 302 9.04 -9.51 21.99
C ARG A 302 10.40 -8.80 21.80
N PRO A 303 11.51 -9.33 22.35
CA PRO A 303 12.83 -8.70 22.29
C PRO A 303 13.42 -8.38 20.89
N PRO A 304 13.22 -9.19 19.82
CA PRO A 304 13.83 -8.91 18.52
C PRO A 304 13.16 -7.77 17.73
N LEU A 305 12.06 -7.21 18.24
CA LEU A 305 11.22 -6.25 17.53
C LEU A 305 11.55 -4.77 17.79
N ARG A 306 12.82 -4.43 18.03
CA ARG A 306 13.22 -3.04 18.34
C ARG A 306 12.76 -2.03 17.28
N MET A 307 12.87 -2.36 15.99
CA MET A 307 12.40 -1.49 14.91
C MET A 307 10.87 -1.37 14.91
N THR A 308 10.18 -2.48 15.17
CA THR A 308 8.71 -2.51 15.28
C THR A 308 8.19 -1.68 16.44
N HIS A 309 8.91 -1.59 17.58
CA HIS A 309 8.50 -0.76 18.71
C HIS A 309 8.30 0.71 18.32
N HIS A 310 9.17 1.27 17.48
CA HIS A 310 9.00 2.64 16.98
C HIS A 310 7.70 2.79 16.19
N HIS A 311 7.40 1.83 15.30
CA HIS A 311 6.17 1.83 14.52
C HIS A 311 4.92 1.68 15.41
N LEU A 312 4.96 0.78 16.40
CA LEU A 312 3.88 0.58 17.38
C LEU A 312 3.61 1.83 18.21
N MET A 313 4.65 2.46 18.76
CA MET A 313 4.52 3.69 19.53
C MET A 313 3.98 4.83 18.67
N SER A 314 4.46 4.97 17.42
CA SER A 314 3.91 5.96 16.49
C SER A 314 2.43 5.68 16.18
N LEU A 315 2.07 4.42 15.96
CA LEU A 315 0.69 4.01 15.66
C LEU A 315 -0.25 4.36 16.82
N LEU A 316 0.15 4.06 18.07
CA LEU A 316 -0.63 4.37 19.28
C LEU A 316 -0.72 5.88 19.51
N MET A 317 0.43 6.56 19.56
CA MET A 317 0.52 7.96 20.01
C MET A 317 0.07 8.97 18.96
N LYS A 318 0.29 8.68 17.66
CA LYS A 318 -0.03 9.62 16.58
C LYS A 318 -1.30 9.20 15.87
N ASN A 319 -1.35 7.98 15.32
CA ASN A 319 -2.42 7.62 14.40
C ASN A 319 -3.74 7.27 15.12
N LEU A 320 -3.71 6.29 16.04
CA LEU A 320 -4.91 5.86 16.76
C LEU A 320 -5.40 6.95 17.72
N SER A 321 -4.49 7.58 18.49
CA SER A 321 -4.85 8.69 19.39
C SER A 321 -5.43 9.91 18.65
N ALA A 322 -4.92 10.27 17.46
CA ALA A 322 -5.53 11.36 16.70
C ALA A 322 -6.91 10.97 16.17
N SER A 323 -7.15 9.69 15.90
CA SER A 323 -8.39 9.19 15.32
C SER A 323 -9.51 8.93 16.34
N THR A 324 -9.22 8.97 17.64
CA THR A 324 -10.26 8.86 18.67
C THR A 324 -11.11 10.13 18.81
N VAL A 325 -10.92 11.15 17.97
CA VAL A 325 -11.82 12.31 17.84
C VAL A 325 -13.05 12.02 16.96
N TYR A 326 -13.07 10.90 16.26
CA TYR A 326 -14.22 10.42 15.50
C TYR A 326 -15.00 9.45 16.39
N ALA A 327 -16.31 9.67 16.55
CA ALA A 327 -17.13 8.94 17.51
C ALA A 327 -17.23 7.46 17.14
N GLU A 328 -17.39 7.14 15.85
CA GLU A 328 -17.41 5.76 15.35
C GLU A 328 -16.09 5.04 15.69
N VAL A 329 -14.95 5.63 15.34
CA VAL A 329 -13.62 5.08 15.61
C VAL A 329 -13.41 4.84 17.10
N LEU A 330 -13.81 5.80 17.95
CA LEU A 330 -13.70 5.68 19.40
C LEU A 330 -14.53 4.51 19.94
N LEU A 331 -15.78 4.36 19.48
CA LEU A 331 -16.64 3.26 19.88
C LEU A 331 -16.09 1.91 19.41
N THR A 332 -15.57 1.82 18.18
CA THR A 332 -14.93 0.58 17.70
C THR A 332 -13.67 0.25 18.51
N ILE A 333 -12.87 1.25 18.91
CA ILE A 333 -11.72 1.03 19.80
C ILE A 333 -12.18 0.54 21.18
N LYS A 334 -13.24 1.10 21.75
CA LYS A 334 -13.81 0.61 23.02
C LYS A 334 -14.16 -0.87 22.95
N ASP A 335 -14.89 -1.27 21.91
CA ASP A 335 -15.29 -2.66 21.70
C ASP A 335 -14.08 -3.55 21.45
N GLY A 336 -13.10 -3.05 20.69
CA GLY A 336 -11.81 -3.70 20.47
C GLY A 336 -11.04 -3.94 21.78
N LEU A 337 -10.95 -2.94 22.67
CA LEU A 337 -10.32 -3.06 23.99
C LEU A 337 -11.03 -4.10 24.85
N ALA A 338 -12.36 -4.10 24.86
CA ALA A 338 -13.14 -5.12 25.56
C ALA A 338 -12.87 -6.53 25.02
N SER A 339 -12.78 -6.68 23.69
CA SER A 339 -12.52 -7.98 23.05
C SER A 339 -11.15 -8.57 23.37
N ILE A 340 -10.15 -7.72 23.65
CA ILE A 340 -8.79 -8.18 23.98
C ILE A 340 -8.53 -8.25 25.48
N ALA A 341 -9.51 -7.95 26.34
CA ALA A 341 -9.34 -7.98 27.79
C ALA A 341 -8.76 -9.31 28.33
N PRO A 342 -9.18 -10.50 27.83
CA PRO A 342 -8.57 -11.77 28.26
C PRO A 342 -7.08 -11.87 27.89
N ILE A 343 -6.72 -11.46 26.67
CA ILE A 343 -5.34 -11.45 26.18
C ILE A 343 -4.50 -10.47 27.01
N LEU A 344 -5.06 -9.30 27.31
CA LEU A 344 -4.38 -8.29 28.10
C LEU A 344 -4.10 -8.80 29.52
N ALA A 345 -5.07 -9.46 30.16
CA ALA A 345 -4.90 -10.04 31.50
C ALA A 345 -3.77 -11.08 31.55
N GLU A 346 -3.66 -11.92 30.52
CA GLU A 346 -2.56 -12.90 30.39
C GLU A 346 -1.20 -12.22 30.19
N MET A 347 -1.15 -11.18 29.35
CA MET A 347 0.09 -10.56 28.89
C MET A 347 0.51 -9.31 29.67
N THR A 348 -0.19 -8.97 30.76
CA THR A 348 0.03 -7.72 31.52
C THR A 348 1.48 -7.60 32.01
N PRO A 349 2.10 -8.61 32.68
CA PRO A 349 3.48 -8.49 33.18
C PRO A 349 4.53 -8.30 32.07
N GLU A 350 4.31 -8.94 30.92
CA GLU A 350 5.15 -8.84 29.73
C GLU A 350 5.03 -7.46 29.08
N LEU A 351 3.79 -6.97 28.95
CA LEU A 351 3.49 -5.67 28.39
C LEU A 351 4.07 -4.56 29.28
N GLU A 352 3.92 -4.64 30.61
CA GLU A 352 4.48 -3.70 31.59
C GLU A 352 5.99 -3.55 31.49
N ARG A 353 6.70 -4.63 31.16
CA ARG A 353 8.16 -4.63 30.95
C ARG A 353 8.58 -4.11 29.58
N SER A 354 7.64 -3.94 28.65
CA SER A 354 7.95 -3.49 27.29
C SER A 354 8.15 -1.97 27.22
N VAL A 355 8.92 -1.52 26.22
CA VAL A 355 9.05 -0.08 25.90
C VAL A 355 7.77 0.55 25.35
N VAL A 356 6.81 -0.28 24.92
CA VAL A 356 5.53 0.18 24.36
C VAL A 356 4.52 0.50 25.47
N PHE A 357 4.72 -0.01 26.69
CA PHE A 357 3.77 0.13 27.81
C PHE A 357 3.32 1.57 28.05
N GLY A 358 4.27 2.51 28.11
CA GLY A 358 3.94 3.93 28.35
C GLY A 358 3.02 4.52 27.28
N SER A 359 3.23 4.16 26.01
CA SER A 359 2.38 4.59 24.88
C SER A 359 1.02 3.91 24.92
N TRP A 360 0.98 2.63 25.29
CA TRP A 360 -0.27 1.87 25.46
C TRP A 360 -1.14 2.46 26.57
N THR A 361 -0.58 2.66 27.75
CA THR A 361 -1.28 3.23 28.92
C THR A 361 -1.80 4.63 28.63
N TYR A 362 -0.99 5.48 27.96
CA TYR A 362 -1.46 6.78 27.50
C TYR A 362 -2.67 6.67 26.57
N PHE A 363 -2.59 5.77 25.57
CA PHE A 363 -3.65 5.58 24.59
C PHE A 363 -4.96 5.10 25.25
N VAL A 364 -4.90 4.10 26.13
CA VAL A 364 -6.09 3.59 26.84
C VAL A 364 -6.74 4.69 27.68
N ARG A 365 -5.94 5.43 28.46
CA ARG A 365 -6.45 6.55 29.27
C ARG A 365 -7.11 7.64 28.39
N LEU A 366 -6.51 7.94 27.24
CA LEU A 366 -7.08 8.91 26.29
C LEU A 366 -8.43 8.42 25.74
N VAL A 367 -8.55 7.13 25.43
CA VAL A 367 -9.81 6.51 24.99
C VAL A 367 -10.88 6.63 26.06
N GLU A 368 -10.57 6.29 27.31
CA GLU A 368 -11.49 6.39 28.45
C GLU A 368 -11.98 7.83 28.66
N GLN A 369 -11.07 8.80 28.72
CA GLN A 369 -11.41 10.21 28.84
C GLN A 369 -12.35 10.66 27.70
N ARG A 370 -12.06 10.24 26.47
CA ARG A 370 -12.86 10.59 25.30
C ARG A 370 -14.23 9.91 25.30
N LEU A 371 -14.34 8.70 25.84
CA LEU A 371 -15.62 8.01 26.02
C LEU A 371 -16.52 8.74 27.03
N GLU A 372 -15.96 9.26 28.12
CA GLU A 372 -16.72 10.08 29.08
C GLU A 372 -17.30 11.33 28.43
N ILE A 373 -16.50 12.03 27.60
CA ILE A 373 -16.96 13.19 26.82
C ILE A 373 -18.10 12.76 25.89
N LEU A 374 -17.92 11.70 25.11
CA LEU A 374 -18.93 11.21 24.18
C LEU A 374 -20.23 10.86 24.92
N GLN A 375 -20.14 10.16 26.05
CA GLN A 375 -21.30 9.80 26.87
C GLN A 375 -22.03 11.04 27.41
N SER A 376 -21.30 12.09 27.80
CA SER A 376 -21.92 13.35 28.26
C SER A 376 -22.76 14.03 27.16
N ILE A 377 -22.30 13.96 25.91
CA ILE A 377 -23.02 14.52 24.75
C ILE A 377 -24.27 13.71 24.45
N LEU A 378 -24.16 12.38 24.51
CA LEU A 378 -25.28 11.48 24.23
C LEU A 378 -26.39 11.62 25.29
N MET A 379 -26.02 11.77 26.56
CA MET A 379 -26.98 11.94 27.66
C MET A 379 -27.58 13.34 27.72
N THR A 380 -26.81 14.36 27.33
CA THR A 380 -27.24 15.76 27.35
C THR A 380 -26.76 16.47 26.09
N PRO A 381 -27.55 16.48 24.99
CA PRO A 381 -27.20 17.19 23.76
C PRO A 381 -27.32 18.71 23.98
N ARG A 382 -26.40 19.25 24.76
CA ARG A 382 -26.20 20.67 24.97
C ARG A 382 -25.33 21.19 23.84
N ARG A 383 -25.68 22.35 23.31
CA ARG A 383 -24.82 23.11 22.40
C ARG A 383 -24.31 24.35 23.09
N THR A 384 -23.11 24.76 22.70
CA THR A 384 -22.53 26.06 23.03
C THR A 384 -22.84 27.03 21.89
N CYS A 385 -23.15 28.28 22.21
CA CYS A 385 -23.31 29.35 21.23
C CYS A 385 -22.04 29.49 20.37
N ASP A 386 -22.20 29.64 19.05
CA ASP A 386 -21.07 29.85 18.15
C ASP A 386 -20.45 31.24 18.24
N ASN A 387 -21.16 32.20 18.83
CA ASN A 387 -20.54 33.46 19.24
C ASN A 387 -19.57 33.19 20.41
N LEU A 388 -18.26 33.20 20.13
CA LEU A 388 -17.19 32.94 21.10
C LEU A 388 -17.23 33.86 22.34
N ALA A 389 -17.85 35.04 22.23
CA ALA A 389 -18.00 35.96 23.35
C ALA A 389 -19.14 35.56 24.32
N CYS A 390 -20.11 34.74 23.89
CA CYS A 390 -21.32 34.43 24.66
C CYS A 390 -21.11 33.26 25.64
N ASN A 391 -20.48 32.17 25.22
CA ASN A 391 -20.30 30.94 26.00
C ASN A 391 -21.59 30.29 26.57
N LYS A 392 -22.80 30.74 26.18
CA LYS A 392 -24.06 30.13 26.65
C LYS A 392 -24.15 28.68 26.18
N LYS A 393 -24.47 27.78 27.11
CA LYS A 393 -24.77 26.36 26.87
C LYS A 393 -26.23 26.09 27.17
N ASP A 394 -26.94 25.48 26.23
CA ASP A 394 -28.37 25.18 26.36
C ASP A 394 -28.73 23.93 25.54
N TRP A 395 -29.99 23.49 25.59
CA TRP A 395 -30.48 22.40 24.75
C TRP A 395 -30.42 22.78 23.26
N LYS A 396 -30.14 21.82 22.39
CA LYS A 396 -30.03 22.03 20.94
C LYS A 396 -31.19 22.84 20.34
N ASP A 397 -32.41 22.62 20.82
CA ASP A 397 -33.63 23.28 20.31
C ASP A 397 -33.78 24.73 20.79
N ALA A 398 -33.02 25.13 21.80
CA ALA A 398 -32.93 26.52 22.26
C ALA A 398 -32.00 27.39 21.38
N PHE A 399 -31.30 26.79 20.41
CA PHE A 399 -30.42 27.51 19.50
C PHE A 399 -31.05 27.71 18.12
N GLN A 400 -30.88 28.91 17.58
CA GLN A 400 -31.24 29.28 16.22
C GLN A 400 -30.09 28.95 15.28
N LYS A 401 -30.39 28.29 14.15
CA LYS A 401 -29.40 28.01 13.11
C LYS A 401 -29.26 29.22 12.19
N CYS A 402 -28.05 29.45 11.68
CA CYS A 402 -27.87 30.36 10.55
C CYS A 402 -28.71 29.88 9.36
N SER A 403 -29.54 30.75 8.80
CA SER A 403 -30.43 30.43 7.67
C SER A 403 -29.68 30.07 6.39
N ARG A 404 -28.47 30.62 6.18
CA ARG A 404 -27.65 30.38 4.99
C ARG A 404 -26.86 29.07 5.09
N CYS A 405 -25.87 29.01 5.98
CA CYS A 405 -24.99 27.84 6.06
C CYS A 405 -25.60 26.67 6.84
N LYS A 406 -26.57 26.90 7.74
CA LYS A 406 -27.18 25.89 8.63
C LYS A 406 -26.20 25.16 9.57
N HIS A 407 -24.94 25.59 9.60
CA HIS A 407 -23.85 24.99 10.38
C HIS A 407 -23.63 25.68 11.72
N PHE A 408 -23.81 27.00 11.78
CA PHE A 408 -23.65 27.79 12.99
C PHE A 408 -24.96 27.90 13.78
N TYR A 409 -24.86 27.83 15.11
CA TYR A 409 -25.93 27.80 16.10
C TYR A 409 -25.74 28.93 17.11
N TYR A 410 -26.77 29.76 17.28
CA TYR A 410 -26.74 30.92 18.18
C TYR A 410 -27.89 30.85 19.16
N CYS A 411 -27.63 31.23 20.41
CA CYS A 411 -28.70 31.29 21.40
C CYS A 411 -29.68 32.45 21.15
N SER A 412 -29.31 33.41 20.29
CA SER A 412 -30.14 34.56 19.94
C SER A 412 -29.68 35.22 18.62
N LYS A 413 -30.51 36.09 18.05
CA LYS A 413 -30.19 36.86 16.84
C LYS A 413 -29.05 37.85 17.08
N GLU A 414 -28.94 38.39 18.29
CA GLU A 414 -27.91 39.33 18.69
C GLU A 414 -26.54 38.64 18.66
N CYS A 415 -26.46 37.41 19.18
CA CYS A 415 -25.22 36.61 19.09
C CYS A 415 -24.86 36.27 17.65
N GLN A 416 -25.85 35.90 16.83
CA GLN A 416 -25.61 35.67 15.40
C GLN A 416 -25.07 36.93 14.71
N SER A 417 -25.66 38.09 14.99
CA SER A 417 -25.24 39.37 14.41
C SER A 417 -23.85 39.76 14.86
N ALA A 418 -23.55 39.66 16.16
CA ALA A 418 -22.23 39.96 16.70
C ALA A 418 -21.14 39.08 16.05
N ASP A 419 -21.39 37.78 15.95
CA ASP A 419 -20.47 36.82 15.33
C ASP A 419 -20.34 37.04 13.81
N TRP A 420 -21.42 37.44 13.15
CA TRP A 420 -21.41 37.81 11.73
C TRP A 420 -20.48 38.98 11.44
N HIS A 421 -20.52 40.03 12.26
CA HIS A 421 -19.76 41.26 12.02
C HIS A 421 -18.33 41.22 12.58
N ALA A 422 -18.14 40.61 13.76
CA ALA A 422 -16.87 40.66 14.50
C ALA A 422 -16.23 39.28 14.73
N GLY A 423 -17.00 38.19 14.71
CA GLY A 423 -16.52 36.84 15.04
C GLY A 423 -16.05 36.01 13.84
N GLY A 424 -16.06 36.58 12.63
CA GLY A 424 -15.54 35.93 11.42
C GLY A 424 -16.54 35.01 10.70
N HIS A 425 -17.76 34.83 11.21
CA HIS A 425 -18.75 33.98 10.54
C HIS A 425 -19.07 34.48 9.12
N ARG A 426 -19.14 35.79 8.85
CA ARG A 426 -19.42 36.28 7.49
C ARG A 426 -18.45 35.71 6.44
N ALA A 427 -17.16 35.59 6.76
CA ALA A 427 -16.15 35.02 5.88
C ALA A 427 -16.31 33.50 5.75
N ALA A 428 -16.57 32.80 6.86
CA ALA A 428 -16.75 31.35 6.88
C ALA A 428 -18.07 30.89 6.24
N CYS A 429 -19.14 31.69 6.34
CA CYS A 429 -20.50 31.29 5.98
C CYS A 429 -20.62 30.81 4.54
N ALA A 430 -19.95 31.51 3.60
CA ALA A 430 -19.93 31.14 2.20
C ALA A 430 -19.29 29.76 1.99
N ALA A 431 -18.12 29.54 2.59
CA ALA A 431 -17.41 28.26 2.53
C ALA A 431 -18.26 27.09 3.07
N TYR A 432 -18.95 27.29 4.20
CA TYR A 432 -19.88 26.29 4.76
C TYR A 432 -21.19 26.11 3.97
N SER A 433 -21.56 27.07 3.12
CA SER A 433 -22.77 26.99 2.29
C SER A 433 -22.53 26.39 0.92
N GLU A 434 -21.36 26.65 0.31
CA GLU A 434 -20.95 26.14 -1.00
C GLU A 434 -20.34 24.74 -0.87
N HIS A 435 -19.51 24.55 0.14
CA HIS A 435 -19.08 23.23 0.56
C HIS A 435 -20.01 22.81 1.68
N SER A 436 -21.03 22.02 1.34
CA SER A 436 -21.60 21.14 2.34
C SER A 436 -20.47 20.21 2.79
N LEU A 437 -19.67 20.63 3.77
CA LEU A 437 -18.51 19.90 4.29
C LEU A 437 -18.91 18.49 4.80
N SER A 438 -20.21 18.17 4.87
CA SER A 438 -20.69 16.81 5.04
C SER A 438 -20.32 15.88 3.88
N GLU A 439 -20.31 16.35 2.64
CA GLU A 439 -20.07 15.50 1.48
C GLU A 439 -18.59 15.22 1.25
N GLN A 440 -17.69 16.15 1.62
CA GLN A 440 -16.25 15.98 1.39
C GLN A 440 -15.51 15.26 2.51
N HIS A 441 -16.03 15.24 3.74
CA HIS A 441 -15.30 14.71 4.90
C HIS A 441 -16.00 13.54 5.62
N ASN A 442 -17.13 13.03 5.12
CA ASN A 442 -17.88 11.92 5.72
C ASN A 442 -18.16 12.07 7.24
N LEU A 443 -18.10 13.30 7.78
CA LEU A 443 -18.31 13.55 9.21
C LEU A 443 -19.79 13.57 9.55
N THR A 444 -20.21 12.68 10.44
CA THR A 444 -21.58 12.67 10.96
C THR A 444 -21.84 13.90 11.85
N LEU A 445 -23.12 14.19 12.11
CA LEU A 445 -23.48 15.25 13.07
C LEU A 445 -22.96 14.96 14.48
N LEU A 446 -22.86 13.68 14.85
CA LEU A 446 -22.31 13.23 16.12
C LEU A 446 -20.82 13.52 16.18
N ASP A 447 -20.05 13.17 15.14
CA ASP A 447 -18.60 13.44 15.09
C ASP A 447 -18.30 14.92 15.30
N ARG A 448 -19.05 15.81 14.64
CA ARG A 448 -18.84 17.26 14.80
C ARG A 448 -19.12 17.74 16.22
N ALA A 449 -20.20 17.26 16.83
CA ALA A 449 -20.54 17.60 18.20
C ALA A 449 -19.47 17.08 19.17
N PHE A 450 -19.01 15.85 18.92
CA PHE A 450 -17.98 15.20 19.71
C PHE A 450 -16.61 15.87 19.59
N MET A 451 -16.11 16.11 18.38
CA MET A 451 -14.87 16.85 18.14
C MET A 451 -14.89 18.22 18.82
N ARG A 452 -16.02 18.94 18.76
CA ARG A 452 -16.15 20.23 19.46
C ARG A 452 -16.04 20.07 20.98
N ALA A 453 -16.72 19.09 21.56
CA ALA A 453 -16.63 18.86 23.00
C ALA A 453 -15.23 18.46 23.44
N VAL A 454 -14.51 17.65 22.65
CA VAL A 454 -13.10 17.33 22.87
C VAL A 454 -12.26 18.61 22.83
N LEU A 455 -12.40 19.45 21.80
CA LEU A 455 -11.69 20.72 21.69
C LEU A 455 -11.99 21.67 22.85
N ASP A 456 -13.25 21.79 23.27
CA ASP A 456 -13.66 22.61 24.41
C ASP A 456 -12.99 22.13 25.71
N GLN A 457 -12.90 20.81 25.93
CA GLN A 457 -12.25 20.23 27.11
C GLN A 457 -10.72 20.43 27.07
N GLU A 458 -10.08 20.20 25.93
CA GLU A 458 -8.64 20.41 25.74
C GLU A 458 -8.28 21.89 25.91
N TYR A 459 -9.06 22.80 25.31
CA TYR A 459 -8.89 24.23 25.49
C TYR A 459 -9.01 24.63 26.97
N ALA A 460 -10.04 24.13 27.67
CA ALA A 460 -10.22 24.41 29.10
C ALA A 460 -9.01 23.95 29.93
N SER A 461 -8.45 22.77 29.60
CA SER A 461 -7.29 22.19 30.26
C SER A 461 -6.00 22.98 29.99
N CYS A 462 -5.84 23.51 28.79
CA CYS A 462 -4.65 24.27 28.39
C CYS A 462 -4.77 25.80 28.59
N LYS A 463 -5.95 26.32 28.93
CA LYS A 463 -6.25 27.76 28.93
C LYS A 463 -5.25 28.59 29.72
N ALA A 464 -4.89 28.15 30.94
CA ALA A 464 -3.94 28.86 31.79
C ALA A 464 -2.55 28.98 31.13
N GLN A 465 -2.05 27.89 30.54
CA GLN A 465 -0.74 27.88 29.87
C GLN A 465 -0.73 28.76 28.62
N ILE A 466 -1.84 28.78 27.87
CA ILE A 466 -2.02 29.64 26.69
C ILE A 466 -1.95 31.11 27.10
N LEU A 467 -2.69 31.51 28.15
CA LEU A 467 -2.69 32.88 28.65
C LEU A 467 -1.31 33.33 29.14
N THR A 468 -0.59 32.46 29.87
CA THR A 468 0.79 32.75 30.31
C THR A 468 1.72 33.00 29.13
N LYS A 469 1.67 32.16 28.08
CA LYS A 469 2.49 32.32 26.87
C LYS A 469 2.14 33.60 26.09
N GLN A 470 0.88 34.01 26.09
CA GLN A 470 0.43 35.25 25.45
C GLN A 470 0.88 36.50 26.21
N SER A 471 0.91 36.46 27.54
CA SER A 471 1.41 37.59 28.34
C SER A 471 2.92 37.79 28.26
N SER A 472 3.67 36.76 27.83
CA SER A 472 5.13 36.81 27.69
C SER A 472 5.62 37.18 26.28
N ALA A 473 4.72 37.31 25.31
CA ALA A 473 5.02 37.70 23.93
C ALA A 473 4.59 39.15 23.73
#